data_AF-A0A1Y4E8B5-F1
#
_entry.id   AF-A0A1Y4E8B5-F1
#
_cell.length_a   1.000
_cell.length_b   1.000
_cell.length_c   1.000
_cell.angle_alpha   90.00
_cell.angle_beta   90.00
_cell.angle_gamma   90.00
#
_symmetry.space_group_name_H-M   'P 1'
#
loop_
_entity.id
_entity.type
_entity.pdbx_description
1 polymer ?
#
loop_
_entity_poly.entity_id
_entity_poly.type
_entity_poly.pdbx_seq_one_letter_code
_entity_poly.pdbx_strand_id
1 'polypeptide(L)'
;MKTMNLKKTASVMVLASVATVMSAQTPEKLFNDELAGKRVTVREVCVKTDMGYVKSVRSEMVYSDKGELQSKDIYRWNAASQSWKLSRSYDYAAEGVRFTDYER
;
A
#
# COMPACT_ATOMS: atom_id res chain seq x y z
N MET A 1 2.64 -72.39 -15.17
CA MET A 1 3.25 -71.07 -15.41
C MET A 1 2.23 -70.22 -16.17
N LYS A 2 1.63 -69.20 -15.55
CA LYS A 2 0.58 -68.36 -16.14
C LYS A 2 1.09 -66.92 -16.14
N THR A 3 1.38 -66.41 -17.33
CA THR A 3 1.76 -65.02 -17.56
C THR A 3 0.49 -64.17 -17.71
N MET A 4 0.27 -63.22 -16.79
CA MET A 4 -0.73 -62.18 -16.98
C MET A 4 -0.05 -60.92 -17.50
N ASN A 5 -0.37 -60.58 -18.75
CA ASN A 5 0.03 -59.35 -19.41
C ASN A 5 -0.74 -58.16 -18.82
N LEU A 6 0.02 -57.16 -18.39
CA LEU A 6 -0.47 -55.86 -17.92
C LEU A 6 -1.06 -55.08 -19.12
N LYS A 7 -2.39 -55.03 -19.25
CA LYS A 7 -3.05 -54.12 -20.19
C LYS A 7 -3.36 -52.80 -19.50
N LYS A 8 -2.62 -51.77 -19.94
CA LYS A 8 -2.77 -50.34 -19.72
C LYS A 8 -4.23 -49.88 -19.58
N THR A 9 -4.51 -49.17 -18.49
CA THR A 9 -5.50 -48.08 -18.49
C THR A 9 -4.89 -46.91 -17.74
N ALA A 10 -4.46 -45.93 -18.53
CA ALA A 10 -3.99 -44.64 -18.06
C ALA A 10 -5.20 -43.87 -17.52
N SER A 11 -5.24 -43.65 -16.21
CA SER A 11 -6.06 -42.61 -15.62
C SER A 11 -5.15 -41.43 -15.32
N VAL A 12 -4.92 -40.63 -16.36
CA VAL A 12 -4.36 -39.28 -16.24
C VAL A 12 -5.42 -38.44 -15.53
N MET A 13 -5.38 -38.42 -14.20
CA MET A 13 -6.11 -37.42 -13.42
C MET A 13 -5.16 -36.25 -13.19
N VAL A 14 -4.97 -35.44 -14.23
CA VAL A 14 -4.38 -34.11 -14.07
C VAL A 14 -5.46 -33.25 -13.45
N LEU A 15 -5.47 -33.18 -12.12
CA LEU A 15 -6.09 -32.08 -11.41
C LEU A 15 -5.30 -30.83 -11.76
N ALA A 16 -5.65 -30.20 -12.88
CA ALA A 16 -5.32 -28.81 -13.12
C ALA A 16 -6.16 -27.97 -12.15
N SER A 17 -5.78 -27.97 -10.87
CA SER A 17 -6.19 -26.93 -9.95
C SER A 17 -5.55 -25.65 -10.46
N VAL A 18 -6.29 -24.94 -11.32
CA VAL A 18 -6.04 -23.53 -11.58
C VAL A 18 -6.28 -22.85 -10.24
N ALA A 19 -5.23 -22.77 -9.43
CA ALA A 19 -5.18 -21.80 -8.37
C ALA A 19 -5.28 -20.46 -9.10
N THR A 20 -6.49 -19.91 -9.18
CA THR A 20 -6.67 -18.50 -9.47
C THR A 20 -5.92 -17.79 -8.36
N VAL A 21 -4.68 -17.42 -8.65
CA VAL A 21 -3.96 -16.44 -7.87
C VAL A 21 -4.79 -15.19 -8.04
N MET A 22 -5.75 -14.95 -7.14
CA MET A 22 -6.41 -13.67 -7.03
C MET A 22 -5.31 -12.72 -6.59
N SER A 23 -4.57 -12.17 -7.55
CA SER A 23 -3.72 -11.03 -7.31
C SER A 23 -4.66 -9.94 -6.79
N ALA A 24 -4.57 -9.63 -5.50
CA ALA A 24 -5.28 -8.50 -4.94
C ALA A 24 -4.92 -7.29 -5.79
N GLN A 25 -5.86 -6.82 -6.60
CA GLN A 25 -5.63 -5.68 -7.47
C GLN A 25 -5.34 -4.49 -6.56
N THR A 26 -4.14 -3.94 -6.65
CA THR A 26 -3.80 -2.72 -5.91
C THR A 26 -4.83 -1.66 -6.26
N PRO A 27 -5.56 -1.10 -5.27
CA PRO A 27 -6.60 -0.12 -5.55
C PRO A 27 -6.01 1.06 -6.33
N GLU A 28 -6.72 1.52 -7.37
CA GLU A 28 -6.36 2.73 -8.10
C GLU A 28 -6.32 3.93 -7.13
N LYS A 29 -5.36 4.84 -7.34
CA LYS A 29 -5.11 5.97 -6.44
C LYS A 29 -5.11 7.28 -7.22
N LEU A 30 -5.68 8.32 -6.60
CA LEU A 30 -5.48 9.71 -7.00
C LEU A 30 -4.59 10.41 -5.98
N PHE A 31 -3.74 11.31 -6.48
CA PHE A 31 -2.80 12.08 -5.69
C PHE A 31 -3.10 13.57 -5.87
N ASN A 32 -3.16 14.30 -4.76
CA ASN A 32 -3.21 15.75 -4.76
C ASN A 32 -1.99 16.29 -3.99
N ASP A 33 -1.12 17.00 -4.71
CA ASP A 33 0.16 17.47 -4.19
C ASP A 33 0.16 18.99 -4.02
N GLU A 34 0.50 19.45 -2.82
CA GLU A 34 0.86 20.84 -2.58
C GLU A 34 2.38 20.98 -2.71
N LEU A 35 2.82 22.00 -3.45
CA LEU A 35 4.22 22.22 -3.76
C LEU A 35 4.76 23.48 -3.09
N ALA A 36 5.98 23.39 -2.54
CA ALA A 36 6.84 24.53 -2.26
C ALA A 36 8.02 24.51 -3.24
N GLY A 37 7.94 25.33 -4.29
CA GLY A 37 8.88 25.26 -5.42
C GLY A 37 8.72 23.95 -6.18
N LYS A 38 9.78 23.12 -6.20
CA LYS A 38 9.78 21.80 -6.88
C LYS A 38 9.55 20.62 -5.93
N ARG A 39 9.26 20.87 -4.65
CA ARG A 39 9.12 19.83 -3.62
C ARG A 39 7.68 19.72 -3.17
N VAL A 40 7.23 18.48 -2.99
CA VAL A 40 5.91 18.18 -2.43
C VAL A 40 5.96 18.34 -0.92
N THR A 41 5.23 19.30 -0.38
CA THR A 41 5.14 19.55 1.08
C THR A 41 3.92 18.90 1.69
N VAL A 42 2.87 18.67 0.90
CA VAL A 42 1.70 17.89 1.30
C VAL A 42 1.32 16.98 0.15
N ARG A 43 0.98 15.73 0.47
CA ARG A 43 0.39 14.78 -0.48
C ARG A 43 -0.83 14.15 0.14
N GLU A 44 -1.99 14.41 -0.43
CA GLU A 44 -3.22 13.69 -0.13
C GLU A 44 -3.43 12.56 -1.14
N VAL A 45 -3.86 11.41 -0.65
CA VAL A 45 -4.12 10.20 -1.42
C VAL A 45 -5.59 9.82 -1.24
N CYS A 46 -6.29 9.69 -2.36
CA CYS A 46 -7.61 9.07 -2.43
C CYS A 46 -7.48 7.67 -3.05
N VAL A 47 -8.25 6.71 -2.53
CA VAL A 47 -8.33 5.36 -3.06
C VAL A 47 -9.66 5.15 -3.77
N LYS A 48 -9.65 4.43 -4.89
CA LYS A 48 -10.87 4.08 -5.62
C LYS A 48 -11.64 3.01 -4.87
N THR A 49 -12.94 3.21 -4.75
CA THR A 49 -13.94 2.29 -4.21
C THR A 49 -15.11 2.20 -5.19
N ASP A 50 -16.08 1.32 -4.91
CA ASP A 50 -17.29 1.19 -5.73
C ASP A 50 -18.15 2.47 -5.73
N MET A 51 -17.99 3.32 -4.71
CA MET A 51 -18.68 4.61 -4.60
C MET A 51 -17.87 5.79 -5.16
N GLY A 52 -16.73 5.50 -5.81
CA GLY A 52 -15.79 6.51 -6.29
C GLY A 52 -14.57 6.66 -5.40
N TYR A 53 -13.88 7.80 -5.52
CA TYR A 53 -12.64 8.07 -4.79
C TYR A 53 -12.90 8.60 -3.39
N VAL A 54 -12.32 7.93 -2.38
CA VAL A 54 -12.44 8.32 -0.97
C VAL A 54 -11.08 8.71 -0.40
N LYS A 55 -11.07 9.71 0.49
CA LYS A 55 -9.85 10.13 1.21
C LYS A 55 -9.26 8.96 1.99
N SER A 56 -7.94 8.80 1.94
CA SER A 56 -7.25 7.68 2.58
C SER A 56 -6.13 8.14 3.50
N VAL A 57 -5.09 8.74 2.92
CA VAL A 57 -3.87 9.12 3.62
C VAL A 57 -3.47 10.53 3.23
N ARG A 58 -3.02 11.32 4.19
CA ARG A 58 -2.35 12.60 3.97
C ARG A 58 -0.93 12.49 4.52
N SER A 59 0.05 12.92 3.75
CA SER A 59 1.43 13.06 4.20
C SER A 59 1.77 14.54 4.23
N GLU A 60 2.44 15.00 5.28
CA GLU A 60 3.03 16.33 5.36
C GLU A 60 4.54 16.18 5.53
N MET A 61 5.32 16.93 4.76
CA MET A 61 6.77 16.76 4.62
C MET A 61 7.48 18.08 4.81
N VAL A 62 8.49 18.07 5.68
CA VAL A 62 9.36 19.22 5.95
C VAL A 62 10.75 18.93 5.42
N TYR A 63 11.35 19.89 4.74
CA TYR A 63 12.67 19.79 4.13
C TYR A 63 13.61 20.83 4.73
N SER A 64 14.90 20.50 4.80
CA SER A 64 15.97 21.45 5.11
C SER A 64 16.19 22.44 3.96
N ASP A 65 16.97 23.49 4.19
CA ASP A 65 17.36 24.46 3.15
C ASP A 65 18.13 23.80 2.00
N LYS A 66 18.88 22.72 2.29
CA LYS A 66 19.57 21.90 1.30
C LYS A 66 18.63 20.99 0.51
N GLY A 67 17.37 20.88 0.94
CA GLY A 67 16.35 20.07 0.29
C GLY A 67 16.24 18.63 0.76
N GLU A 68 16.88 18.30 1.88
CA GLU A 68 16.81 16.97 2.47
C GLU A 68 15.53 16.86 3.29
N LEU A 69 14.81 15.74 3.18
CA LEU A 69 13.63 15.50 4.02
C LEU A 69 14.07 15.41 5.49
N GLN A 70 13.47 16.23 6.35
CA GLN A 70 13.77 16.29 7.79
C GLN A 70 12.69 15.59 8.60
N SER A 71 11.43 15.78 8.24
CA SER A 71 10.32 15.09 8.89
C SER A 71 9.20 14.75 7.93
N LYS A 72 8.42 13.73 8.28
CA LYS A 72 7.21 13.35 7.57
C LYS A 72 6.13 12.88 8.55
N ASP A 73 5.01 13.58 8.55
CA ASP A 73 3.82 13.17 9.29
C ASP A 73 2.84 12.46 8.35
N ILE A 74 2.30 11.34 8.83
CA ILE A 74 1.30 10.53 8.14
C ILE A 74 0.00 10.60 8.91
N TYR A 75 -1.02 11.10 8.23
CA TYR A 75 -2.39 11.18 8.72
C TYR A 75 -3.28 10.19 7.99
N ARG A 76 -4.25 9.61 8.70
CA ARG A 76 -5.30 8.77 8.14
C ARG A 76 -6.63 9.49 8.22
N TRP A 77 -7.46 9.33 7.19
CA TRP A 77 -8.78 9.91 7.19
C TRP A 77 -9.69 9.13 8.15
N ASN A 78 -10.22 9.81 9.16
CA ASN A 78 -11.28 9.28 9.99
C ASN A 78 -12.63 9.73 9.41
N ALA A 79 -13.35 8.78 8.80
CA ALA A 79 -14.64 9.05 8.17
C ALA A 79 -15.75 9.36 9.19
N ALA A 80 -15.67 8.83 10.42
CA ALA A 80 -16.67 9.08 11.46
C ALA A 80 -16.58 10.52 11.97
N SER A 81 -15.36 11.02 12.21
CA SER A 81 -15.12 12.39 12.66
C SER A 81 -14.82 13.38 11.54
N GLN A 82 -14.93 12.95 10.27
CA GLN A 82 -14.63 13.74 9.06
C GLN A 82 -13.33 14.56 9.18
N SER A 83 -12.26 13.94 9.67
CA SER A 83 -11.00 14.63 9.99
C SER A 83 -9.78 13.75 9.77
N TRP A 84 -8.64 14.39 9.51
CA TRP A 84 -7.34 13.73 9.48
C TRP A 84 -6.86 13.46 10.92
N LYS A 85 -6.41 12.23 11.17
CA LYS A 85 -5.82 11.80 12.45
C LYS A 85 -4.36 11.44 12.24
N LEU A 86 -3.47 12.02 13.05
CA LEU A 86 -2.05 11.70 13.01
C LEU A 86 -1.88 10.24 13.40
N SER A 87 -1.31 9.45 12.49
CA SER A 87 -1.11 8.01 12.68
C SER A 87 0.36 7.71 12.97
N ARG A 88 1.28 8.40 12.29
CA ARG A 88 2.72 8.18 12.43
C ARG A 88 3.51 9.43 12.07
N SER A 89 4.56 9.70 12.83
CA SER A 89 5.57 10.72 12.48
C SER A 89 6.92 10.07 12.25
N TYR A 90 7.69 10.62 11.31
CA TYR A 90 9.05 10.22 11.00
C TYR A 90 9.98 11.42 11.13
N ASP A 91 11.12 11.23 11.80
CA ASP A 91 12.22 12.17 11.87
C ASP A 91 13.44 11.57 11.18
N TYR A 92 13.98 12.28 10.20
CA TYR A 92 15.09 11.87 9.37
C TYR A 92 16.34 12.64 9.80
N ALA A 93 17.32 11.92 10.35
CA ALA A 93 18.58 12.48 10.78
C ALA A 93 19.76 11.70 10.15
N ALA A 94 20.98 12.25 10.26
CA ALA A 94 22.16 11.62 9.67
C ALA A 94 22.45 10.24 10.27
N GLU A 95 22.12 10.04 11.55
CA GLU A 95 22.27 8.79 12.28
C GLU A 95 21.20 7.73 11.94
N GLY A 96 20.13 8.10 11.24
CA GLY A 96 19.03 7.20 10.87
C GLY A 96 17.65 7.83 10.96
N VAL A 97 16.62 6.99 10.84
CA VAL A 97 15.21 7.39 10.90
C VAL A 97 14.59 6.98 12.23
N ARG A 98 14.00 7.93 12.94
CA ARG A 98 13.17 7.67 14.12
C ARG A 98 11.70 7.80 13.72
N PHE A 99 10.83 7.05 14.37
CA PHE A 99 9.39 7.18 14.15
C PHE A 99 8.61 6.98 15.44
N THR A 100 7.45 7.62 15.49
CA THR A 100 6.47 7.51 16.57
C THR A 100 5.13 7.12 15.98
N ASP A 101 4.51 6.07 16.52
CA ASP A 101 3.14 5.67 16.20
C ASP A 101 2.17 6.31 17.20
N TYR A 102 1.11 6.95 16.69
CA TYR A 102 0.13 7.68 17.51
C TYR A 102 -1.23 6.99 17.59
N GLU A 103 -1.60 6.19 16.59
CA GLU A 103 -2.86 5.44 16.59
C GLU A 103 -2.70 4.02 16.03
N ARG A 104 -3.38 3.08 16.69
CA ARG A 104 -3.68 1.71 16.27
C ARG A 104 -5.17 1.58 16.04
#